data_AF-A0A2K3L0N0-F1
#
_entry.id   AF-A0A2K3L0N0-F1
#
_cell.length_a   1.000
_cell.length_b   1.000
_cell.length_c   1.000
_cell.angle_alpha   90.00
_cell.angle_beta   90.00
_cell.angle_gamma   90.00
#
_symmetry.space_group_name_H-M   'P 1'
#
loop_
_entity.id
_entity.type
_entity.pdbx_description
1 polymer ?
#
loop_
_entity_poly.entity_id
_entity_poly.type
_entity_poly.pdbx_seq_one_letter_code
_entity_poly.pdbx_strand_id
1 'polypeptide(L)'
;IMTDPDAPSPSDPYLREHLHWMVTDIPGTTDVSFGNEIVEYESPKPVIGIHRYVFILFKQRGRQTVRAPNSRDNFNTRRFSNENNLGLPVAAVYFNAQRETAARRR
;
A
#
# COMPACT_ATOMS: atom_id res chain seq x y z
N ILE A 1 -5.18 -0.03 1.42
CA ILE A 1 -3.87 0.61 1.13
C ILE A 1 -2.87 -0.49 0.89
N MET A 2 -2.06 -0.41 -0.16
CA MET A 2 -0.89 -1.26 -0.39
C MET A 2 0.35 -0.38 -0.41
N THR A 3 1.35 -0.69 0.40
CA THR A 3 2.56 0.14 0.52
C THR A 3 3.82 -0.69 0.69
N ASP A 4 4.96 -0.10 0.29
CA ASP A 4 6.30 -0.67 0.39
C ASP A 4 7.18 0.22 1.32
N PRO A 5 7.50 -0.23 2.54
CA PRO A 5 8.35 0.51 3.48
C PRO A 5 9.84 0.35 3.17
N ASP A 6 10.20 -0.49 2.19
CA ASP A 6 11.57 -0.84 1.84
C ASP A 6 12.02 -0.16 0.53
N ALA A 7 11.26 0.82 0.02
CA ALA A 7 11.59 1.52 -1.22
C ALA A 7 12.71 2.58 -1.04
N PRO A 8 13.70 2.66 -1.96
CA PRO A 8 13.92 1.78 -3.12
C PRO A 8 14.73 0.51 -2.79
N SER A 9 15.33 0.43 -1.60
CA SER A 9 15.96 -0.80 -1.11
C SER A 9 15.78 -0.96 0.40
N PRO A 10 15.69 -2.19 0.94
CA PRO A 10 15.50 -2.41 2.38
C PRO A 10 16.64 -1.86 3.24
N SER A 11 17.85 -1.76 2.68
CA SER A 11 19.04 -1.27 3.37
C SER A 11 19.15 0.25 3.39
N ASP A 12 18.56 0.93 2.40
CA ASP A 12 18.51 2.39 2.29
C ASP A 12 17.12 2.85 1.79
N PRO A 13 16.09 2.80 2.65
CA PRO A 13 14.71 3.01 2.26
C PRO A 13 14.31 4.50 2.31
N TYR A 14 14.99 5.37 1.55
CA TYR A 14 14.77 6.82 1.60
C TYR A 14 13.46 7.30 0.93
N LEU A 15 12.75 6.44 0.19
CA LEU A 15 11.42 6.73 -0.39
C LEU A 15 10.28 6.17 0.47
N ARG A 16 10.59 5.59 1.63
CA ARG A 16 9.59 4.92 2.47
C ARG A 16 8.52 5.88 3.00
N GLU A 17 7.25 5.48 3.07
CA GLU A 17 6.65 4.30 2.45
C GLU A 17 6.27 4.65 1.00
N HIS A 18 6.44 3.75 0.03
CA HIS A 18 5.95 3.96 -1.33
C HIS A 18 4.54 3.40 -1.48
N LEU A 19 3.59 4.19 -1.97
CA LEU A 19 2.19 3.80 -2.13
C LEU A 19 1.96 3.12 -3.48
N HIS A 20 1.68 1.82 -3.42
CA HIS A 20 1.38 1.02 -4.61
C HIS A 20 -0.08 1.09 -5.03
N TRP A 21 -1.01 1.16 -4.07
CA TRP A 21 -2.43 1.07 -4.37
C TRP A 21 -3.32 1.62 -3.25
N MET A 22 -4.41 2.28 -3.61
CA MET A 22 -5.38 2.79 -2.64
C MET A 22 -6.80 2.73 -3.19
N VAL A 23 -7.64 1.95 -2.51
CA VAL A 23 -9.08 1.87 -2.75
C VAL A 23 -9.81 2.29 -1.47
N THR A 24 -10.81 3.14 -1.62
CA THR A 24 -11.65 3.66 -0.54
C THR A 24 -13.11 3.27 -0.75
N ASP A 25 -13.97 3.60 0.20
CA ASP A 25 -15.43 3.44 0.13
C ASP A 25 -15.89 2.01 -0.20
N ILE A 26 -15.08 1.00 0.12
CA ILE A 26 -15.42 -0.42 -0.04
C ILE A 26 -16.60 -0.75 0.88
N PRO A 27 -17.75 -1.20 0.34
CA PRO A 27 -18.86 -1.65 1.17
C PRO A 27 -18.47 -2.81 2.09
N GLY A 28 -19.03 -2.83 3.30
CA GLY A 28 -18.84 -3.98 4.19
C GLY A 28 -19.34 -5.25 3.51
N THR A 29 -18.59 -6.35 3.67
CA THR A 29 -18.86 -7.69 3.10
C THR A 29 -18.71 -7.84 1.59
N THR A 30 -18.19 -6.84 0.87
CA THR A 30 -17.84 -6.97 -0.56
C THR A 30 -16.33 -7.01 -0.75
N ASP A 31 -15.88 -7.02 -2.01
CA ASP A 31 -14.47 -6.89 -2.37
C ASP A 31 -14.13 -5.48 -2.88
N VAL A 32 -12.84 -5.29 -3.17
CA VAL A 32 -12.22 -4.04 -3.65
C VAL A 32 -12.83 -3.50 -4.95
N SER A 33 -13.45 -4.33 -5.79
CA SER A 33 -14.04 -3.90 -7.07
C SER A 33 -15.26 -3.01 -6.91
N PHE A 34 -15.89 -3.05 -5.74
CA PHE A 34 -17.02 -2.19 -5.36
C PHE A 34 -16.57 -0.89 -4.67
N GLY A 35 -15.27 -0.73 -4.41
CA GLY A 35 -14.71 0.49 -3.86
C GLY A 35 -14.42 1.54 -4.93
N ASN A 36 -13.97 2.70 -4.47
CA ASN A 36 -13.45 3.77 -5.31
C ASN A 36 -11.91 3.70 -5.33
N GLU A 37 -11.33 3.36 -6.47
CA GLU A 37 -9.89 3.38 -6.65
C GLU A 37 -9.41 4.83 -6.81
N ILE A 38 -8.68 5.33 -5.81
CA ILE A 38 -8.17 6.71 -5.80
C ILE A 38 -6.67 6.80 -6.06
N VAL A 39 -5.96 5.67 -5.95
CA VAL A 39 -4.59 5.50 -6.44
C VAL A 39 -4.54 4.17 -7.16
N GLU A 40 -4.31 4.22 -8.47
CA GLU A 40 -4.24 3.04 -9.35
C GLU A 40 -3.18 2.05 -8.89
N TYR A 41 -3.48 0.76 -9.03
CA TYR A 41 -2.55 -0.31 -8.69
C TYR A 41 -1.25 -0.25 -9.50
N GLU A 42 -0.13 -0.12 -8.79
CA GLU A 42 1.21 -0.25 -9.34
C GLU A 42 1.83 -1.58 -8.93
N SER A 43 2.17 -2.41 -9.91
CA SER A 43 2.77 -3.73 -9.65
C SER A 43 4.12 -3.64 -8.92
N PRO A 44 4.36 -4.47 -7.89
CA PRO A 44 5.67 -4.64 -7.25
C PRO A 44 6.80 -4.88 -8.26
N LYS A 45 7.80 -4.00 -8.28
CA LYS A 45 9.01 -4.13 -9.11
C LYS A 45 10.27 -3.88 -8.29
N PRO A 46 10.54 -4.72 -7.27
CA PRO A 46 11.73 -4.54 -6.44
C PRO A 46 13.00 -4.73 -7.29
N VAL A 47 13.92 -3.77 -7.20
CA VAL A 47 15.18 -3.79 -7.97
C VAL A 47 16.31 -4.43 -7.16
N ILE A 48 16.37 -4.15 -5.85
CA ILE A 48 17.45 -4.54 -4.95
C ILE A 48 16.88 -5.08 -3.64
N GLY A 49 17.25 -6.31 -3.28
CA GLY A 49 16.84 -6.91 -2.01
C GLY A 49 15.41 -7.45 -2.02
N ILE A 50 14.94 -7.83 -0.82
CA ILE A 50 13.61 -8.39 -0.57
C ILE A 50 12.76 -7.29 0.05
N HIS A 51 11.73 -6.85 -0.66
CA HIS A 51 10.80 -5.80 -0.22
C HIS A 51 9.55 -6.40 0.41
N ARG A 52 9.03 -5.73 1.44
CA ARG A 52 7.75 -6.05 2.08
C ARG A 52 6.64 -5.23 1.45
N TYR A 53 5.69 -5.89 0.81
CA TYR A 53 4.48 -5.23 0.33
C TYR A 53 3.36 -5.46 1.33
N VAL A 54 2.90 -4.38 1.96
CA VAL A 54 1.96 -4.43 3.08
C VAL A 54 0.59 -3.96 2.60
N PHE A 55 -0.41 -4.83 2.69
CA PHE A 55 -1.81 -4.47 2.59
C PHE A 55 -2.36 -4.10 3.96
N ILE A 56 -2.98 -2.93 4.05
CA ILE A 56 -3.55 -2.39 5.28
C ILE A 56 -4.99 -1.98 5.00
N LEU A 57 -5.91 -2.50 5.83
CA LEU A 57 -7.33 -2.22 5.77
C LEU A 57 -7.74 -1.36 6.97
N PHE A 58 -8.50 -0.30 6.69
CA PHE A 58 -9.05 0.62 7.68
C PHE A 58 -10.57 0.68 7.57
N LYS A 59 -11.24 0.95 8.69
CA LYS A 59 -12.68 1.20 8.72
C LYS A 59 -12.95 2.70 8.60
N GLN A 60 -13.59 3.12 7.52
CA GLN A 60 -14.03 4.49 7.35
C GLN A 60 -15.25 4.81 8.24
N ARG A 61 -15.33 6.06 8.71
CA ARG A 61 -16.51 6.56 9.46
C ARG A 61 -17.69 6.93 8.55
N GLY A 62 -17.42 7.22 7.27
CA GLY A 62 -18.40 7.57 6.26
C GLY A 62 -17.81 7.41 4.85
N ARG A 63 -18.67 7.53 3.84
CA ARG A 63 -18.24 7.52 2.42
C ARG A 63 -17.62 8.86 2.04
N GLN A 64 -16.72 8.86 1.06
CA GLN A 64 -16.09 10.06 0.50
C GLN A 64 -15.33 10.91 1.54
N THR A 65 -14.89 10.30 2.64
CA THR A 65 -14.14 10.98 3.71
C THR A 65 -12.63 10.96 3.49
N VAL A 66 -12.15 10.20 2.51
CA VAL A 66 -10.72 9.94 2.28
C VAL A 66 -10.33 10.53 0.93
N ARG A 67 -9.18 11.21 0.89
CA ARG A 67 -8.63 11.81 -0.33
C ARG A 67 -7.32 11.15 -0.74
N ALA A 68 -7.03 11.18 -2.03
CA ALA A 68 -5.75 10.69 -2.55
C ALA A 68 -4.59 11.58 -2.05
N PRO A 69 -3.44 10.98 -1.70
CA PRO A 69 -2.24 11.74 -1.42
C PRO A 69 -1.67 12.37 -2.70
N ASN A 70 -0.90 13.45 -2.56
CA ASN A 70 -0.28 14.15 -3.69
C ASN A 70 0.89 13.39 -4.33
N SER A 71 1.49 12.45 -3.59
CA SER A 71 2.65 11.66 -4.01
C SER A 71 2.50 10.22 -3.52
N ARG A 72 3.07 9.29 -4.29
CA ARG A 72 3.21 7.88 -3.88
C ARG A 72 4.40 7.69 -2.94
N ASP A 73 5.48 8.41 -3.16
CA ASP A 73 6.69 8.34 -2.34
C ASP A 73 6.54 9.09 -1.02
N ASN A 74 7.32 8.67 -0.02
CA ASN A 74 7.31 9.26 1.32
C ASN A 74 5.91 9.27 1.95
N PHE A 75 5.07 8.32 1.57
CA PHE A 75 3.77 8.11 2.19
C PHE A 75 3.97 7.67 3.64
N ASN A 76 3.05 8.08 4.49
CA ASN A 76 3.06 7.70 5.89
C ASN A 76 1.67 7.22 6.29
N THR A 77 1.51 5.91 6.37
CA THR A 77 0.20 5.31 6.68
C THR A 77 -0.36 5.79 8.02
N ARG A 78 0.48 5.96 9.05
CA ARG A 78 0.06 6.44 10.38
C ARG A 78 -0.43 7.89 10.34
N ARG A 79 0.26 8.76 9.61
CA ARG A 79 -0.18 10.15 9.43
C ARG A 79 -1.49 10.20 8.65
N PHE A 80 -1.58 9.42 7.57
CA PHE A 80 -2.78 9.32 6.75
C PHE A 80 -3.99 8.82 7.55
N SER A 81 -3.84 7.80 8.41
CA SER A 81 -4.93 7.30 9.24
C SER A 81 -5.44 8.34 10.23
N ASN A 82 -4.53 9.16 10.77
CA ASN A 82 -4.87 10.24 11.70
C ASN A 82 -5.60 11.39 10.99
N GLU A 83 -5.08 11.86 9.85
CA GLU A 83 -5.68 12.97 9.08
C GLU A 83 -7.08 12.62 8.55
N ASN A 84 -7.32 11.34 8.24
CA ASN A 84 -8.62 10.85 7.74
C ASN A 84 -9.51 10.22 8.83
N ASN A 85 -9.14 10.34 10.11
CA ASN A 85 -9.90 9.80 11.25
C ASN A 85 -10.24 8.29 11.14
N LEU A 86 -9.36 7.51 10.53
CA LEU A 86 -9.54 6.08 10.27
C LEU A 86 -9.30 5.21 11.52
N GLY A 87 -8.58 5.74 12.51
CA GLY A 87 -8.23 5.01 13.72
C GLY A 87 -7.15 3.94 13.46
N LEU A 88 -7.23 2.83 14.20
CA LEU A 88 -6.32 1.70 14.04
C LEU A 88 -6.73 0.82 12.85
N PRO A 89 -5.76 0.16 12.19
CA PRO A 89 -6.06 -0.78 11.11
C PRO A 89 -6.89 -1.95 11.64
N VAL A 90 -7.89 -2.38 10.86
CA VAL A 90 -8.73 -3.55 11.20
C VAL A 90 -8.07 -4.86 10.78
N ALA A 91 -7.23 -4.81 9.74
CA ALA A 91 -6.45 -5.94 9.27
C ALA A 91 -5.18 -5.43 8.58
N ALA A 92 -4.12 -6.21 8.66
CA ALA A 92 -2.91 -6.01 7.89
C ALA A 92 -2.33 -7.37 7.50
N VAL A 93 -1.85 -7.48 6.26
CA VAL A 93 -1.12 -8.64 5.76
C VAL A 93 0.01 -8.14 4.89
N TYR A 94 1.12 -8.86 4.84
CA TYR A 94 2.24 -8.51 3.96
C TYR A 94 2.75 -9.74 3.23
N PHE A 95 3.40 -9.50 2.10
CA PHE A 95 4.18 -10.50 1.40
C PHE A 95 5.55 -9.94 1.06
N ASN A 96 6.51 -10.84 0.84
CA ASN A 96 7.85 -10.48 0.42
C ASN A 96 7.98 -10.69 -1.09
N ALA A 97 8.60 -9.74 -1.79
CA ALA A 97 8.99 -9.93 -3.19
C ALA A 97 10.40 -9.40 -3.44
N GLN A 98 11.09 -10.02 -4.39
CA GLN A 98 12.43 -9.63 -4.83
C GLN A 98 12.47 -9.71 -6.35
N ARG A 99 13.49 -9.10 -6.96
CA ARG A 99 13.69 -9.16 -8.41
C ARG A 99 13.74 -10.62 -8.86
N GLU A 100 12.96 -10.96 -9.89
CA GLU A 100 12.99 -12.28 -10.47
C GLU A 100 14.40 -12.57 -11.01
N THR A 101 15.03 -13.63 -10.49
CA THR A 101 16.28 -14.15 -11.05
C THR A 101 15.93 -14.95 -12.30
N ALA A 102 16.55 -14.62 -13.43
CA ALA A 102 16.36 -15.35 -14.68
C ALA A 102 16.39 -16.87 -14.44
N ALA A 103 15.38 -17.57 -14.97
CA ALA A 103 15.28 -19.02 -14.80
C ALA A 103 16.56 -19.69 -15.28
N ARG A 104 17.29 -20.31 -14.36
CA ARG A 104 18.40 -21.20 -14.70
C ARG A 104 17.77 -22.41 -15.39
N ARG A 105 17.83 -22.48 -16.73
CA ARG A 105 17.47 -23.69 -17.48
C ARG A 105 18.29 -24.84 -16.88
N ARG A 106 17.61 -25.79 -16.26
CA ARG A 106 18.18 -27.07 -15.83
C ARG A 106 18.22 -28.03 -17.00
#